data_AF-A0AA85AXD0-F1
#
_entry.id   AF-A0AA85AXD0-F1
#
_cell.length_a   1.000
_cell.length_b   1.000
_cell.length_c   1.000
_cell.angle_alpha   90.00
_cell.angle_beta   90.00
_cell.angle_gamma   90.00
#
_symmetry.space_group_name_H-M   'P 1'
#
loop_
_entity.id
_entity.type
_entity.pdbx_description
1 polymer ?
#
loop_
_entity_poly.entity_id
_entity_poly.type
_entity_poly.pdbx_seq_one_letter_code
_entity_poly.pdbx_strand_id
1 'polypeptide(L)'
;MTFLCCRSDSIDENLALKQARVLIEDAENYRSINHKLDKHSLIMYELSHGLRLTILHRASLVILFLLPFFEWPSSLTMSSDIRLKLKPPNLPCGVTEGIEFLCLLIISIQSILLSGAFGLPWVRENPWLIGKYIFLVIYLLDLIVSLSLRCSEYYRIRRLIRPYFLISSSQLMKKVLKCYRRTLPTLFNLLFLLGFWLISATLVAMCVFNNPNRDLTKNSNTARKRFIFCLILVGISPEKGCLKFFTFGGFGLWYLIDILLISVETVGPADGSSFLRPYYDPIVKLLCRTNFTVYAG
;
A
#
# COMPACT_ATOMS: atom_id res chain seq x y z
N MET A 1 56.84 -21.71 20.69
CA MET A 1 55.64 -21.23 19.97
C MET A 1 54.44 -21.39 20.89
N THR A 2 54.14 -20.31 21.59
CA THR A 2 53.00 -20.19 22.52
C THR A 2 51.71 -20.15 21.69
N PHE A 3 50.91 -21.20 21.79
CA PHE A 3 49.52 -21.17 21.36
C PHE A 3 48.80 -20.16 22.26
N LEU A 4 48.53 -18.97 21.72
CA LEU A 4 47.54 -18.04 22.26
C LEU A 4 46.19 -18.74 22.13
N CYS A 5 45.81 -19.47 23.17
CA CYS A 5 44.44 -19.88 23.38
C CYS A 5 43.67 -18.59 23.64
N CYS A 6 43.03 -18.02 22.61
CA CYS A 6 42.01 -17.00 22.81
C CYS A 6 40.96 -17.62 23.73
N ARG A 7 40.97 -17.18 24.99
CA ARG A 7 39.84 -17.34 25.89
C ARG A 7 38.68 -16.61 25.22
N SER A 8 37.83 -17.35 24.52
CA SER A 8 36.56 -16.81 24.03
C SER A 8 35.81 -16.35 25.28
N ASP A 9 35.72 -15.04 25.47
CA ASP A 9 34.90 -14.50 26.54
C ASP A 9 33.47 -14.99 26.30
N SER A 10 32.81 -15.47 27.36
CA SER A 10 31.43 -15.98 27.31
C SER A 10 30.45 -15.03 26.60
N ILE A 11 30.78 -13.74 26.50
CA ILE A 11 30.01 -12.69 25.82
C ILE A 11 30.01 -12.88 24.30
N ASP A 12 31.14 -13.28 23.70
CA ASP A 12 31.27 -13.45 22.25
C ASP A 12 30.56 -14.70 21.76
N GLU A 13 30.58 -15.77 22.56
CA GLU A 13 29.83 -17.01 22.29
C GLU A 13 28.32 -16.75 22.31
N ASN A 14 27.84 -15.99 23.31
CA ASN A 14 26.43 -15.59 23.40
C ASN A 14 25.99 -14.71 22.22
N LEU A 15 26.87 -13.82 21.73
CA LEU A 15 26.59 -12.99 20.55
C LEU A 15 26.52 -13.85 19.28
N ALA A 16 27.44 -14.77 19.08
CA ALA A 16 27.45 -15.68 17.93
C ALA A 16 26.21 -16.58 17.90
N LEU A 17 25.78 -17.11 19.06
CA LEU A 17 24.53 -17.87 19.19
C LEU A 17 23.30 -17.02 18.82
N LYS A 18 23.29 -15.76 19.23
CA LYS A 18 22.21 -14.81 18.92
C LYS A 18 22.15 -14.51 17.42
N GLN A 19 23.30 -14.27 16.78
CA GLN A 19 23.39 -14.06 15.33
C GLN A 19 22.90 -15.29 14.57
N ALA A 20 23.34 -16.49 14.95
CA ALA A 20 22.92 -17.74 14.32
C ALA A 20 21.40 -17.95 14.40
N ARG A 21 20.80 -17.70 15.57
CA ARG A 21 19.33 -17.77 15.75
C ARG A 21 18.60 -16.84 14.78
N VAL A 22 19.00 -15.57 14.72
CA VAL A 22 18.35 -14.55 13.87
C VAL A 22 18.45 -14.93 12.39
N LEU A 23 19.60 -15.44 11.94
CA LEU A 23 19.78 -15.87 10.55
C LEU A 23 18.91 -17.08 10.19
N ILE A 24 18.76 -18.05 11.09
CA ILE A 24 17.86 -19.20 10.89
C ILE A 24 16.40 -18.74 10.83
N GLU A 25 16.00 -17.85 11.74
CA GLU A 25 14.64 -17.29 11.77
C GLU A 25 14.33 -16.44 10.53
N ASP A 26 15.34 -15.74 9.98
CA ASP A 26 15.22 -15.01 8.73
C ASP A 26 15.06 -15.92 7.53
N ALA A 27 15.77 -17.05 7.50
CA ALA A 27 15.64 -18.05 6.46
C ALA A 27 14.24 -18.69 6.47
N GLU A 28 13.72 -19.04 7.65
CA GLU A 28 12.37 -19.59 7.83
C GLU A 28 11.28 -18.60 7.37
N ASN A 29 11.44 -17.31 7.70
CA ASN A 29 10.47 -16.27 7.35
C ASN A 29 10.73 -15.62 5.97
N TYR A 30 11.63 -16.17 5.17
CA TYR A 30 12.01 -15.65 3.84
C TYR A 30 12.39 -14.16 3.84
N ARG A 31 13.13 -13.72 4.86
CA ARG A 31 13.63 -12.35 5.03
C ARG A 31 15.03 -12.20 4.41
N SER A 32 15.32 -11.01 3.90
CA SER A 32 16.64 -10.70 3.34
C SER A 32 17.65 -10.32 4.45
N ILE A 33 18.86 -10.86 4.38
CA ILE A 33 19.95 -10.62 5.33
C ILE A 33 20.67 -9.30 4.97
N ASN A 34 20.09 -8.17 5.38
CA ASN A 34 20.68 -6.84 5.17
C ASN A 34 20.90 -6.05 6.48
N HIS A 35 20.53 -6.63 7.63
CA HIS A 35 20.62 -5.97 8.93
C HIS A 35 22.03 -6.08 9.53
N LYS A 36 22.41 -5.15 10.40
CA LYS A 36 23.70 -5.19 11.09
C LYS A 36 23.70 -6.28 12.16
N LEU A 37 24.82 -7.00 12.29
CA LEU A 37 25.01 -8.08 13.27
C LEU A 37 25.60 -7.60 14.60
N ASP A 38 25.58 -6.28 14.85
CA ASP A 38 26.02 -5.69 16.11
C ASP A 38 25.04 -6.01 17.25
N LYS A 39 25.54 -6.12 18.48
CA LYS A 39 24.72 -6.44 19.67
C LYS A 39 23.49 -5.52 19.82
N HIS A 40 23.67 -4.21 19.64
CA HIS A 40 22.58 -3.23 19.74
C HIS A 40 21.60 -3.31 18.56
N SER A 41 22.10 -3.49 17.34
CA SER A 41 21.26 -3.62 16.15
C SER A 41 20.41 -4.89 16.19
N LEU A 42 20.96 -5.99 16.71
CA LEU A 42 20.21 -7.23 16.94
C LEU A 42 19.10 -7.06 17.99
N ILE A 43 19.35 -6.32 19.08
CA ILE A 43 18.30 -6.02 20.08
C ILE A 43 17.17 -5.19 19.44
N MET A 44 17.51 -4.18 18.64
CA MET A 44 16.50 -3.38 17.92
C MET A 44 15.73 -4.23 16.90
N TYR A 45 16.41 -5.15 16.22
CA TYR A 45 15.81 -6.07 15.26
C TYR A 45 14.81 -7.03 15.91
N GLU A 46 15.20 -7.65 17.03
CA GLU A 46 14.33 -8.53 17.82
C GLU A 46 13.13 -7.78 18.40
N LEU A 47 13.34 -6.56 18.89
CA LEU A 47 12.24 -5.73 19.39
C LEU A 47 11.26 -5.38 18.28
N SER A 48 11.77 -5.03 17.10
CA SER A 48 10.97 -4.71 15.91
C SER A 48 10.16 -5.90 15.41
N HIS A 49 10.73 -7.11 15.43
CA HIS A 49 10.04 -8.34 15.01
C HIS A 49 9.33 -9.07 16.15
N GLY A 50 9.35 -8.51 17.36
CA GLY A 50 8.65 -9.06 18.50
C GLY A 50 7.15 -9.22 18.21
N LEU A 51 6.57 -10.31 18.73
CA LEU A 51 5.16 -10.65 18.52
C LEU A 51 4.23 -9.49 18.88
N ARG A 52 4.44 -8.88 20.06
CA ARG A 52 3.60 -7.79 20.57
C ARG A 52 3.64 -6.55 19.69
N LEU A 53 4.84 -6.09 19.33
CA LEU A 53 4.99 -4.88 18.53
C LEU A 53 4.51 -5.09 17.10
N THR A 54 4.72 -6.29 16.54
CA THR A 54 4.19 -6.66 15.21
C THR A 54 2.66 -6.70 15.21
N ILE A 55 2.02 -7.32 16.21
CA ILE A 55 0.56 -7.34 16.34
C ILE A 55 0.03 -5.93 16.50
N LEU A 56 0.63 -5.14 17.37
CA LEU A 56 0.19 -3.78 17.68
C LEU A 56 0.36 -2.84 16.48
N HIS A 57 1.45 -2.98 15.72
CA HIS A 57 1.64 -2.29 14.44
C HIS A 57 0.60 -2.70 13.40
N ARG A 58 0.35 -4.01 13.22
CA ARG A 58 -0.70 -4.51 12.30
C ARG A 58 -2.09 -4.01 12.70
N ALA A 59 -2.41 -4.05 14.00
CA ALA A 59 -3.65 -3.51 14.54
C ALA A 59 -3.78 -2.00 14.28
N SER A 60 -2.72 -1.22 14.49
CA SER A 60 -2.74 0.22 14.21
C SER A 60 -3.01 0.55 12.73
N LEU A 61 -2.49 -0.26 11.79
CA LEU A 61 -2.78 -0.12 10.37
C LEU A 61 -4.25 -0.43 10.06
N VAL A 62 -4.80 -1.51 10.65
CA VAL A 62 -6.21 -1.87 10.49
C VAL A 62 -7.11 -0.77 11.05
N ILE A 63 -6.80 -0.25 12.25
CA ILE A 63 -7.56 0.83 12.88
C ILE A 63 -7.54 2.09 12.01
N LEU A 64 -6.37 2.49 11.48
CA LEU A 64 -6.28 3.65 10.57
C LEU A 64 -7.11 3.48 9.31
N PHE A 65 -7.15 2.26 8.76
CA PHE A 65 -7.94 1.96 7.56
C PHE A 65 -9.45 1.90 7.83
N LEU A 66 -9.86 1.52 9.05
CA LEU A 66 -11.27 1.47 9.46
C LEU A 66 -11.82 2.82 9.97
N LEU A 67 -10.96 3.70 10.46
CA LEU A 67 -11.38 5.01 10.97
C LEU A 67 -12.26 5.86 10.02
N PRO A 68 -12.07 5.85 8.68
CA PRO A 68 -12.93 6.60 7.77
C PRO A 68 -14.42 6.24 7.87
N PHE A 69 -14.78 5.06 8.35
CA PHE A 69 -16.19 4.70 8.54
C PHE A 69 -16.87 5.54 9.63
N PHE A 70 -16.11 5.97 10.64
CA PHE A 70 -16.57 6.78 11.77
C PHE A 70 -16.38 8.29 11.56
N GLU A 71 -15.47 8.68 10.67
CA GLU A 71 -15.25 10.09 10.34
C GLU A 71 -16.31 10.64 9.38
N TRP A 72 -16.47 11.96 9.35
CA TRP A 72 -17.39 12.61 8.42
C TRP A 72 -16.89 12.54 6.95
N PRO A 73 -17.69 12.11 5.95
CA PRO A 73 -19.06 11.61 6.08
C PRO A 73 -19.10 10.17 6.62
N SER A 74 -19.80 9.97 7.74
CA SER A 74 -19.87 8.66 8.39
C SER A 74 -20.76 7.72 7.57
N SER A 75 -20.33 6.46 7.43
CA SER A 75 -21.10 5.43 6.68
C SER A 75 -22.05 4.62 7.58
N LEU A 76 -22.14 4.96 8.88
CA LEU A 76 -23.02 4.30 9.84
C LEU A 76 -24.47 4.80 9.74
N THR A 77 -25.15 4.44 8.66
CA THR A 77 -26.60 4.58 8.54
C THR A 77 -27.21 3.22 8.18
N MET A 78 -28.40 2.91 8.70
CA MET A 78 -29.08 1.64 8.42
C MET A 78 -29.43 1.46 6.93
N SER A 79 -29.55 2.57 6.20
CA SER A 79 -29.78 2.59 4.77
C SER A 79 -28.93 3.68 4.13
N SER A 80 -28.48 3.45 2.90
CA SER A 80 -27.81 4.42 2.05
C SER A 80 -28.77 5.18 1.13
N ASP A 81 -30.08 4.93 1.22
CA ASP A 81 -31.07 5.62 0.39
C ASP A 81 -31.18 7.11 0.77
N ILE A 82 -30.81 7.97 -0.17
CA ILE A 82 -30.83 9.44 -0.05
C ILE A 82 -32.24 9.95 0.27
N ARG A 83 -33.28 9.26 -0.18
CA ARG A 83 -34.69 9.64 0.05
C ARG A 83 -35.05 9.63 1.52
N LEU A 84 -34.44 8.73 2.30
CA LEU A 84 -34.74 8.55 3.72
C LEU A 84 -34.09 9.63 4.60
N LYS A 85 -33.13 10.41 4.09
CA LYS A 85 -32.42 11.51 4.80
C LYS A 85 -31.98 11.15 6.23
N LEU A 86 -31.47 9.92 6.44
CA LEU A 86 -30.97 9.50 7.75
C LEU A 86 -29.77 10.38 8.14
N LYS A 87 -29.78 10.88 9.38
CA LYS A 87 -28.67 11.65 9.94
C LYS A 87 -27.61 10.69 10.49
N PRO A 88 -26.35 10.75 10.01
CA PRO A 88 -25.29 9.91 10.54
C PRO A 88 -24.95 10.30 11.99
N PRO A 89 -24.46 9.35 12.80
CA PRO A 89 -23.92 9.65 14.13
C PRO A 89 -22.67 10.51 13.99
N ASN A 90 -22.62 11.59 14.78
CA ASN A 90 -21.46 12.48 14.84
C ASN A 90 -20.67 12.18 16.11
N LEU A 91 -19.38 11.87 15.97
CA LEU A 91 -18.48 11.76 17.12
C LEU A 91 -18.04 13.17 17.58
N PRO A 92 -17.73 13.34 18.88
CA PRO A 92 -17.14 14.57 19.38
C PRO A 92 -15.79 14.85 18.71
N CYS A 93 -15.49 16.12 18.52
CA CYS A 93 -14.21 16.56 17.96
C CYS A 93 -13.04 16.12 18.85
N GLY A 94 -11.91 15.73 18.25
CA GLY A 94 -10.69 15.34 18.96
C GLY A 94 -10.55 13.85 19.23
N VAL A 95 -11.64 13.07 19.36
CA VAL A 95 -11.54 11.62 19.65
C VAL A 95 -10.92 10.88 18.47
N THR A 96 -11.41 11.14 17.26
CA THR A 96 -10.86 10.52 16.05
C THR A 96 -9.43 10.97 15.80
N GLU A 97 -9.10 12.26 15.97
CA GLU A 97 -7.73 12.74 15.83
C GLU A 97 -6.78 12.12 16.87
N GLY A 98 -7.25 11.91 18.10
CA GLY A 98 -6.47 11.26 19.17
C GLY A 98 -6.14 9.80 18.85
N ILE A 99 -7.10 9.03 18.33
CA ILE A 99 -6.87 7.64 17.91
C ILE A 99 -5.89 7.59 16.74
N GLU A 100 -6.01 8.50 15.76
CA GLU A 100 -5.04 8.62 14.67
C GLU A 100 -3.63 8.90 15.20
N PHE A 101 -3.48 9.86 16.12
CA PHE A 101 -2.20 10.19 16.72
C PHE A 101 -1.53 8.98 17.39
N LEU A 102 -2.29 8.22 18.18
CA LEU A 102 -1.78 7.02 18.84
C LEU A 102 -1.33 5.96 17.83
N CYS A 103 -2.12 5.73 16.77
CA CYS A 103 -1.74 4.79 15.71
C CYS A 103 -0.47 5.22 14.98
N LEU A 104 -0.31 6.52 14.69
CA LEU A 104 0.90 7.06 14.06
C LEU A 104 2.13 6.93 14.96
N LEU A 105 1.97 7.11 16.27
CA LEU A 105 3.06 6.94 17.23
C LEU A 105 3.60 5.51 17.21
N ILE A 106 2.71 4.52 17.15
CA ILE A 106 3.08 3.11 17.02
C ILE A 106 3.85 2.86 15.71
N ILE A 107 3.32 3.38 14.60
CA ILE A 107 3.92 3.22 13.27
C ILE A 107 5.29 3.91 13.21
N SER A 108 5.44 5.06 13.89
CA SER A 108 6.69 5.81 13.96
C SER A 108 7.74 5.04 14.76
N ILE A 109 7.40 4.51 15.94
CA ILE A 109 8.27 3.68 16.79
C ILE A 109 8.78 2.48 16.02
N GLN A 110 7.89 1.72 15.37
CA GLN A 110 8.28 0.56 14.56
C GLN A 110 9.22 0.95 13.41
N SER A 111 8.97 2.07 12.76
CA SER A 111 9.81 2.55 11.66
C SER A 111 11.20 2.97 12.14
N ILE A 112 11.29 3.63 13.31
CA ILE A 112 12.56 4.03 13.95
C ILE A 112 13.38 2.79 14.33
N LEU A 113 12.77 1.80 14.98
CA LEU A 113 13.45 0.55 15.35
C LEU A 113 13.99 -0.17 14.12
N LEU A 114 13.19 -0.26 13.05
CA LEU A 114 13.61 -0.83 11.79
C LEU A 114 14.81 -0.07 11.20
N SER A 115 14.76 1.26 11.19
CA SER A 115 15.86 2.09 10.69
C SER A 115 17.14 1.93 11.50
N GLY A 116 17.04 1.73 12.82
CA GLY A 116 18.18 1.48 13.72
C GLY A 116 18.81 0.09 13.53
N ALA A 117 17.98 -0.93 13.24
CA ALA A 117 18.45 -2.29 13.00
C ALA A 117 19.25 -2.43 11.69
N PHE A 118 18.78 -1.80 10.60
CA PHE A 118 19.46 -1.83 9.29
C PHE A 118 20.54 -0.75 9.13
N GLY A 119 20.39 0.38 9.84
CA GLY A 119 21.29 1.53 9.77
C GLY A 119 20.97 2.53 8.67
N LEU A 120 21.41 3.77 8.86
CA LEU A 120 21.17 4.90 7.96
C LEU A 120 21.52 4.70 6.47
N PRO A 121 22.66 4.10 6.07
CA PRO A 121 22.99 3.98 4.65
C PRO A 121 21.95 3.13 3.91
N TRP A 122 21.52 2.01 4.50
CA TRP A 122 20.48 1.17 3.95
C TRP A 122 19.13 1.91 3.86
N VAL A 123 18.78 2.70 4.87
CA VAL A 123 17.53 3.50 4.85
C VAL A 123 17.48 4.44 3.65
N ARG A 124 18.60 5.07 3.29
CA ARG A 124 18.69 6.00 2.15
C ARG A 124 18.47 5.32 0.81
N GLU A 125 18.82 4.05 0.69
CA GLU A 125 18.63 3.28 -0.54
C GLU A 125 17.19 2.74 -0.69
N ASN A 126 16.44 2.64 0.41
CA ASN A 126 15.11 2.05 0.44
C ASN A 126 14.00 3.11 0.28
N PRO A 127 13.46 3.34 -0.94
CA PRO A 127 12.51 4.42 -1.20
C PRO A 127 11.18 4.25 -0.43
N TRP A 128 10.78 3.01 -0.13
CA TRP A 128 9.57 2.71 0.65
C TRP A 128 9.68 3.17 2.09
N LEU A 129 10.88 3.10 2.69
CA LEU A 129 11.09 3.52 4.07
C LEU A 129 11.22 5.05 4.15
N ILE A 130 11.91 5.66 3.20
CA ILE A 130 11.98 7.13 3.06
C ILE A 130 10.58 7.72 2.88
N GLY A 131 9.79 7.15 1.96
CA GLY A 131 8.43 7.61 1.75
C GLY A 131 7.55 7.46 2.99
N LYS A 132 7.74 6.43 3.83
CA LYS A 132 7.04 6.34 5.14
C LYS A 132 7.34 7.55 6.01
N TYR A 133 8.60 7.99 6.12
CA TYR A 133 8.94 9.16 6.92
C TYR A 133 8.36 10.45 6.34
N ILE A 134 8.46 10.66 5.03
CA ILE A 134 7.91 11.84 4.35
C ILE A 134 6.39 11.93 4.59
N PHE A 135 5.68 10.84 4.31
CA PHE A 135 4.23 10.81 4.48
C PHE A 135 3.81 10.90 5.94
N LEU A 136 4.61 10.36 6.88
CA LEU A 136 4.37 10.52 8.32
C LEU A 136 4.47 11.99 8.75
N VAL A 137 5.46 12.74 8.26
CA VAL A 137 5.58 14.19 8.55
C VAL A 137 4.37 14.95 7.99
N ILE A 138 4.00 14.72 6.72
CA ILE A 138 2.83 15.37 6.11
C ILE A 138 1.56 15.03 6.90
N TYR A 139 1.40 13.79 7.33
CA TYR A 139 0.24 13.35 8.12
C TYR A 139 0.19 14.07 9.47
N LEU A 140 1.31 14.20 10.18
CA LEU A 140 1.39 14.91 11.47
C LEU A 140 1.06 16.39 11.32
N LEU A 141 1.54 17.05 10.25
CA LEU A 141 1.22 18.45 9.98
C LEU A 141 -0.28 18.65 9.75
N ASP A 142 -0.89 17.84 8.89
CA ASP A 142 -2.33 17.90 8.62
C ASP A 142 -3.14 17.64 9.91
N LEU A 143 -2.69 16.71 10.77
CA LEU A 143 -3.32 16.43 12.06
C LEU A 143 -3.27 17.65 13.00
N ILE A 144 -2.12 18.33 13.09
CA ILE A 144 -1.96 19.54 13.91
C ILE A 144 -2.84 20.67 13.38
N VAL A 145 -2.92 20.85 12.05
CA VAL A 145 -3.80 21.84 11.41
C VAL A 145 -5.27 21.54 11.71
N SER A 146 -5.69 20.27 11.69
CA SER A 146 -7.06 19.92 12.05
C SER A 146 -7.40 20.14 13.52
N LEU A 147 -6.44 19.94 14.41
CA LEU A 147 -6.61 20.26 15.83
C LEU A 147 -6.73 21.78 16.03
N SER A 148 -5.91 22.56 15.33
CA SER A 148 -5.92 24.03 15.45
C SER A 148 -7.20 24.66 14.90
N LEU A 149 -7.78 24.07 13.84
CA LEU A 149 -9.04 24.48 13.23
C LEU A 149 -10.28 23.85 13.89
N ARG A 150 -10.15 23.26 15.09
CA ARG A 150 -11.24 22.65 15.87
C ARG A 150 -12.12 21.71 15.03
N CYS A 151 -11.49 20.90 14.18
CA CYS A 151 -12.14 19.89 13.35
C CYS A 151 -13.16 20.44 12.32
N SER A 152 -13.07 21.73 11.95
CA SER A 152 -13.99 22.39 11.01
C SER A 152 -13.55 22.32 9.53
N GLU A 153 -12.57 21.48 9.22
CA GLU A 153 -12.01 21.35 7.88
C GLU A 153 -12.85 20.48 6.93
N TYR A 154 -13.05 20.99 5.71
CA TYR A 154 -13.75 20.27 4.63
C TYR A 154 -12.87 19.23 3.93
N TYR A 155 -11.60 19.53 3.66
CA TYR A 155 -10.69 18.65 2.93
C TYR A 155 -9.67 18.03 3.87
N ARG A 156 -9.65 16.70 3.98
CA ARG A 156 -8.70 15.96 4.83
C ARG A 156 -7.74 15.17 3.97
N ILE A 157 -6.53 15.71 3.75
CA ILE A 157 -5.51 15.11 2.87
C ILE A 157 -4.99 13.78 3.44
N ARG A 158 -5.00 13.63 4.78
CA ARG A 158 -4.66 12.41 5.52
C ARG A 158 -5.23 11.12 4.93
N ARG A 159 -6.47 11.15 4.43
CA ARG A 159 -7.18 9.96 3.92
C ARG A 159 -6.48 9.34 2.71
N LEU A 160 -5.91 10.17 1.84
CA LEU A 160 -5.18 9.72 0.66
C LEU A 160 -3.83 9.09 1.02
N ILE A 161 -3.27 9.47 2.17
CA ILE A 161 -1.98 8.99 2.64
C ILE A 161 -2.10 7.62 3.33
N ARG A 162 -3.24 7.29 3.97
CA ARG A 162 -3.42 6.03 4.73
C ARG A 162 -3.10 4.75 3.94
N PRO A 163 -3.55 4.58 2.68
CA PRO A 163 -3.22 3.40 1.89
C PRO A 163 -1.71 3.19 1.73
N TYR A 164 -0.92 4.26 1.73
CA TYR A 164 0.53 4.16 1.63
C TYR A 164 1.15 3.39 2.80
N PHE A 165 0.71 3.60 4.04
CA PHE A 165 1.27 2.89 5.20
C PHE A 165 1.00 1.38 5.15
N LEU A 166 -0.16 0.99 4.62
CA LEU A 166 -0.54 -0.40 4.42
C LEU A 166 0.28 -1.05 3.29
N ILE A 167 0.40 -0.36 2.15
CA ILE A 167 1.22 -0.79 1.01
C ILE A 167 2.69 -0.90 1.39
N SER A 168 3.23 0.08 2.12
CA SER A 168 4.64 0.11 2.49
C SER A 168 5.00 -0.98 3.52
N SER A 169 4.02 -1.47 4.30
CA SER A 169 4.25 -2.53 5.29
C SER A 169 4.13 -3.94 4.71
N SER A 170 3.40 -4.13 3.59
CA SER A 170 3.18 -5.46 3.00
C SER A 170 4.10 -5.71 1.78
N GLN A 171 4.74 -6.88 1.72
CA GLN A 171 5.61 -7.26 0.60
C GLN A 171 4.80 -7.64 -0.65
N LEU A 172 3.65 -8.26 -0.46
CA LEU A 172 2.77 -8.69 -1.54
C LEU A 172 2.26 -7.48 -2.35
N MET A 173 1.77 -6.43 -1.68
CA MET A 173 1.24 -5.26 -2.39
C MET A 173 2.32 -4.51 -3.16
N LYS A 174 3.55 -4.44 -2.65
CA LYS A 174 4.68 -3.87 -3.41
C LYS A 174 4.94 -4.65 -4.70
N LYS A 175 4.88 -5.98 -4.65
CA LYS A 175 5.03 -6.84 -5.84
C LYS A 175 3.88 -6.64 -6.83
N VAL A 176 2.64 -6.60 -6.33
CA VAL A 176 1.44 -6.33 -7.15
C VAL A 176 1.52 -4.96 -7.81
N LEU A 177 1.87 -3.90 -7.08
CA LEU A 177 2.05 -2.56 -7.65
C LEU A 177 3.18 -2.49 -8.67
N LYS A 178 4.28 -3.21 -8.44
CA LYS A 178 5.36 -3.32 -9.41
C LYS A 178 4.90 -4.02 -10.69
N CYS A 179 4.07 -5.05 -10.57
CA CYS A 179 3.44 -5.73 -11.70
C CYS A 179 2.51 -4.77 -12.46
N TYR A 180 1.58 -4.12 -11.76
CA TYR A 180 0.66 -3.15 -12.34
C TYR A 180 1.39 -2.01 -13.07
N ARG A 181 2.43 -1.45 -12.45
CA ARG A 181 3.24 -0.39 -13.07
C ARG A 181 3.88 -0.84 -14.39
N ARG A 182 4.23 -2.13 -14.53
CA ARG A 182 4.79 -2.68 -15.76
C ARG A 182 3.74 -2.89 -16.85
N THR A 183 2.49 -3.18 -16.49
CA THR A 183 1.40 -3.39 -17.45
C THR A 183 0.71 -2.10 -17.88
N LEU A 184 0.78 -1.04 -17.06
CA LEU A 184 0.25 0.29 -17.35
C LEU A 184 0.56 0.85 -18.76
N PRO A 185 1.81 0.82 -19.28
CA PRO A 185 2.10 1.37 -20.61
C PRO A 185 1.34 0.61 -21.72
N THR A 186 1.20 -0.70 -21.63
CA THR A 186 0.45 -1.49 -22.60
C THR A 186 -1.04 -1.18 -22.55
N LEU A 187 -1.60 -1.02 -21.34
CA LEU A 187 -2.99 -0.60 -21.16
C LEU A 187 -3.26 0.80 -21.74
N PHE A 188 -2.30 1.72 -21.64
CA PHE A 188 -2.43 3.06 -22.20
C PHE A 188 -2.56 3.05 -23.72
N ASN A 189 -1.79 2.20 -24.42
CA ASN A 189 -1.89 2.04 -25.87
C ASN A 189 -3.26 1.49 -26.30
N LEU A 190 -3.77 0.48 -25.58
CA LEU A 190 -5.09 -0.08 -25.85
C LEU A 190 -6.20 0.96 -25.58
N LEU A 191 -6.08 1.73 -24.50
CA LEU A 191 -7.00 2.83 -24.19
C LEU A 191 -6.98 3.91 -25.29
N PHE A 192 -5.81 4.26 -25.81
CA PHE A 192 -5.67 5.23 -26.89
C PHE A 192 -6.35 4.73 -28.19
N LEU A 193 -6.13 3.47 -28.55
CA LEU A 193 -6.75 2.86 -29.72
C LEU A 193 -8.28 2.80 -29.58
N LEU A 194 -8.76 2.39 -28.40
CA LEU A 194 -10.19 2.38 -28.09
C LEU A 194 -10.79 3.79 -28.18
N GLY A 195 -10.09 4.80 -27.63
CA GLY A 195 -10.48 6.20 -27.71
C GLY A 195 -10.59 6.70 -29.15
N PHE A 196 -9.61 6.37 -30.00
CA PHE A 196 -9.64 6.71 -31.43
C PHE A 196 -10.84 6.10 -32.15
N TRP A 197 -11.13 4.81 -31.90
CA TRP A 197 -12.28 4.12 -32.49
C TRP A 197 -13.62 4.75 -32.09
N LEU A 198 -13.77 5.11 -30.81
CA LEU A 198 -14.97 5.78 -30.31
C LEU A 198 -15.15 7.17 -30.94
N ILE A 199 -14.07 7.94 -31.11
CA ILE A 199 -14.12 9.25 -31.75
C ILE A 199 -14.51 9.13 -33.23
N SER A 200 -13.90 8.19 -33.98
CA SER A 200 -14.23 8.01 -35.39
C SER A 200 -15.66 7.52 -35.60
N ALA A 201 -16.13 6.57 -34.79
CA ALA A 201 -17.50 6.08 -34.83
C ALA A 201 -18.53 7.16 -34.50
N THR A 202 -18.25 8.03 -33.52
CA THR A 202 -19.15 9.15 -33.17
C THR A 202 -19.22 10.20 -34.28
N LEU A 203 -18.11 10.53 -34.95
CA LEU A 203 -18.11 11.43 -36.11
C LEU A 203 -18.93 10.86 -37.28
N VAL A 204 -18.75 9.57 -37.60
CA VAL A 204 -19.55 8.90 -38.63
C VAL A 204 -21.04 8.90 -38.27
N ALA A 205 -21.39 8.58 -37.02
CA ALA A 205 -22.77 8.63 -36.55
C ALA A 205 -23.37 10.04 -36.68
N MET A 206 -22.61 11.09 -36.40
CA MET A 206 -23.07 12.46 -36.65
C MET A 206 -23.32 12.70 -38.13
N CYS A 207 -22.41 12.32 -39.03
CA CYS A 207 -22.61 12.50 -40.47
C CYS A 207 -23.82 11.72 -41.01
N VAL A 208 -24.03 10.48 -40.55
CA VAL A 208 -25.12 9.60 -41.00
C VAL A 208 -26.49 10.05 -40.47
N PHE A 209 -26.56 10.49 -39.21
CA PHE A 209 -27.83 10.84 -38.56
C PHE A 209 -28.10 12.36 -38.50
N ASN A 210 -27.27 13.19 -39.13
CA ASN A 210 -27.52 14.64 -39.24
C ASN A 210 -28.51 14.92 -40.37
N ASN A 211 -29.77 15.10 -39.99
CA ASN A 211 -30.87 15.40 -40.91
C ASN A 211 -30.85 16.91 -41.28
N PRO A 212 -30.76 17.31 -42.57
CA PRO A 212 -30.55 18.71 -42.98
C PRO A 212 -31.74 19.65 -42.75
N ASN A 213 -32.94 19.14 -42.48
CA ASN A 213 -34.16 19.94 -42.43
C ASN A 213 -34.60 20.31 -41.00
N ARG A 214 -33.80 21.10 -40.27
CA ARG A 214 -34.25 21.74 -39.02
C ARG A 214 -33.72 23.17 -38.90
N ASP A 215 -34.64 24.12 -39.02
CA ASP A 215 -34.50 25.58 -38.90
C ASP A 215 -33.24 26.07 -38.18
N LEU A 216 -32.45 26.85 -38.92
CA LEU A 216 -31.11 27.35 -38.61
C LEU A 216 -31.01 28.30 -37.39
N THR A 217 -32.10 28.61 -36.69
CA THR A 217 -32.10 29.63 -35.62
C THR A 217 -32.22 29.06 -34.19
N LYS A 218 -32.52 27.76 -34.00
CA LYS A 218 -32.66 27.15 -32.66
C LYS A 218 -31.61 26.08 -32.30
N ASN A 219 -30.63 25.83 -33.19
CA ASN A 219 -30.03 24.49 -33.31
C ASN A 219 -28.55 24.32 -32.90
N SER A 220 -27.79 25.39 -32.65
CA SER A 220 -26.38 25.27 -32.21
C SER A 220 -26.26 24.55 -30.85
N ASN A 221 -27.20 24.81 -29.95
CA ASN A 221 -27.27 24.14 -28.65
C ASN A 221 -27.72 22.68 -28.76
N THR A 222 -28.46 22.28 -29.80
CA THR A 222 -28.98 20.91 -29.96
C THR A 222 -27.91 19.98 -30.55
N ALA A 223 -27.13 20.43 -31.53
CA ALA A 223 -26.01 19.66 -32.07
C ALA A 223 -24.89 19.48 -31.03
N ARG A 224 -24.56 20.56 -30.30
CA ARG A 224 -23.63 20.50 -29.15
C ARG A 224 -24.15 19.59 -28.04
N LYS A 225 -25.45 19.62 -27.74
CA LYS A 225 -26.09 18.69 -26.78
C LYS A 225 -26.06 17.24 -27.26
N ARG A 226 -26.21 16.96 -28.56
CA ARG A 226 -26.09 15.60 -29.10
C ARG A 226 -24.66 15.09 -29.06
N PHE A 227 -23.67 15.93 -29.36
CA PHE A 227 -22.24 15.59 -29.24
C PHE A 227 -21.87 15.32 -27.78
N ILE A 228 -22.29 16.21 -26.88
CA ILE A 228 -22.09 16.05 -25.44
C ILE A 228 -22.83 14.83 -24.90
N PHE A 229 -24.06 14.54 -25.33
CA PHE A 229 -24.83 13.36 -24.90
C PHE A 229 -24.20 12.05 -25.40
N CYS A 230 -23.66 12.03 -26.62
CA CYS A 230 -22.93 10.88 -27.16
C CYS A 230 -21.59 10.66 -26.44
N LEU A 231 -20.84 11.72 -26.14
CA LEU A 231 -19.65 11.70 -25.28
C LEU A 231 -19.97 11.23 -23.85
N ILE A 232 -21.10 11.65 -23.28
CA ILE A 232 -21.58 11.24 -21.96
C ILE A 232 -22.01 9.76 -21.96
N LEU A 233 -22.70 9.28 -23.00
CA LEU A 233 -23.08 7.86 -23.14
C LEU A 233 -21.86 6.95 -23.33
N VAL A 234 -20.81 7.45 -23.98
CA VAL A 234 -19.53 6.76 -24.15
C VAL A 234 -18.57 7.00 -22.96
N GLY A 235 -19.03 7.70 -21.91
CA GLY A 235 -18.33 7.86 -20.62
C GLY A 235 -17.22 8.92 -20.59
N ILE A 236 -16.89 9.57 -21.70
CA ILE A 236 -15.79 10.54 -21.78
C ILE A 236 -16.34 11.93 -21.43
N SER A 237 -16.52 12.19 -20.13
CA SER A 237 -16.76 13.55 -19.64
C SER A 237 -15.43 14.19 -19.19
N PRO A 238 -15.01 15.35 -19.76
CA PRO A 238 -13.71 15.96 -19.48
C PRO A 238 -13.60 16.60 -18.08
N GLU A 239 -14.70 16.80 -17.35
CA GLU A 239 -14.66 17.50 -16.06
C GLU A 239 -14.74 16.57 -14.84
N LYS A 240 -15.30 15.36 -14.96
CA LYS A 240 -15.40 14.37 -13.85
C LYS A 240 -15.30 12.90 -14.27
N GLY A 241 -14.97 12.62 -15.54
CA GLY A 241 -15.07 11.28 -16.15
C GLY A 241 -13.86 10.36 -15.96
N CYS A 242 -12.64 10.90 -15.86
CA CYS A 242 -11.45 10.06 -15.64
C CYS A 242 -11.47 9.34 -14.28
N LEU A 243 -12.20 9.85 -13.29
CA LEU A 243 -12.37 9.21 -11.99
C LEU A 243 -13.55 8.20 -11.96
N LYS A 244 -14.48 8.28 -12.92
CA LYS A 244 -15.66 7.41 -12.99
C LYS A 244 -15.45 6.17 -13.87
N PHE A 245 -14.53 6.22 -14.83
CA PHE A 245 -14.14 5.04 -15.60
C PHE A 245 -13.46 3.95 -14.76
N PHE A 246 -12.92 4.31 -13.58
CA PHE A 246 -12.36 3.34 -12.63
C PHE A 246 -13.39 2.70 -11.69
N THR A 247 -14.63 3.18 -11.66
CA THR A 247 -15.64 2.78 -10.65
C THR A 247 -16.90 2.11 -11.23
N PHE A 248 -17.10 2.10 -12.55
CA PHE A 248 -18.28 1.48 -13.19
C PHE A 248 -17.96 0.37 -14.19
N GLY A 249 -17.06 -0.52 -13.81
CA GLY A 249 -17.19 -1.94 -14.14
C GLY A 249 -17.12 -2.66 -12.80
N GLY A 250 -18.02 -3.60 -12.51
CA GLY A 250 -18.13 -4.33 -11.24
C GLY A 250 -16.89 -5.13 -10.77
N PHE A 251 -15.70 -4.77 -11.22
CA PHE A 251 -14.39 -5.26 -10.81
C PHE A 251 -13.91 -4.70 -9.46
N GLY A 252 -14.33 -3.51 -9.02
CA GLY A 252 -13.79 -2.91 -7.78
C GLY A 252 -14.19 -3.64 -6.49
N LEU A 253 -15.44 -4.10 -6.39
CA LEU A 253 -15.95 -4.79 -5.20
C LEU A 253 -15.48 -6.25 -5.14
N TRP A 254 -15.44 -6.93 -6.29
CA TRP A 254 -14.92 -8.29 -6.42
C TRP A 254 -13.39 -8.35 -6.24
N TYR A 255 -12.64 -7.33 -6.68
CA TYR A 255 -11.20 -7.24 -6.43
C TYR A 255 -10.88 -6.86 -4.98
N LEU A 256 -11.74 -6.12 -4.28
CA LEU A 256 -11.61 -5.91 -2.83
C LEU A 256 -11.87 -7.19 -2.06
N ILE A 257 -12.87 -7.99 -2.46
CA ILE A 257 -13.14 -9.32 -1.91
C ILE A 257 -11.98 -10.28 -2.21
N ASP A 258 -11.41 -10.28 -3.43
CA ASP A 258 -10.23 -11.07 -3.77
C ASP A 258 -8.98 -10.61 -3.01
N ILE A 259 -8.74 -9.29 -2.86
CA ILE A 259 -7.63 -8.77 -2.03
C ILE A 259 -7.83 -9.18 -0.58
N LEU A 260 -9.07 -9.18 -0.06
CA LEU A 260 -9.37 -9.55 1.31
C LEU A 260 -9.23 -11.07 1.51
N LEU A 261 -9.70 -11.89 0.57
CA LEU A 261 -9.52 -13.35 0.53
C LEU A 261 -8.04 -13.77 0.39
N ILE A 262 -7.26 -13.07 -0.44
CA ILE A 262 -5.82 -13.23 -0.59
C ILE A 262 -5.08 -12.76 0.67
N SER A 263 -5.55 -11.69 1.33
CA SER A 263 -4.96 -11.20 2.59
C SER A 263 -5.23 -12.10 3.79
N VAL A 264 -6.27 -12.94 3.71
CA VAL A 264 -6.66 -13.94 4.72
C VAL A 264 -6.12 -15.34 4.36
N GLU A 265 -5.31 -15.48 3.30
CA GLU A 265 -4.72 -16.73 2.82
C GLU A 265 -5.74 -17.86 2.50
N THR A 266 -7.01 -17.52 2.25
CA THR A 266 -8.08 -18.51 2.06
C THR A 266 -8.23 -18.99 0.62
N VAL A 267 -7.61 -18.31 -0.36
CA VAL A 267 -7.72 -18.64 -1.79
C VAL A 267 -6.33 -18.71 -2.43
N GLY A 268 -6.02 -19.86 -3.03
CA GLY A 268 -4.79 -20.10 -3.81
C GLY A 268 -4.99 -19.87 -5.31
N PRO A 269 -3.91 -19.87 -6.12
CA PRO A 269 -3.98 -19.79 -7.57
C PRO A 269 -4.83 -20.93 -8.16
N ALA A 270 -5.61 -20.63 -9.20
CA ALA A 270 -6.45 -21.63 -9.91
C ALA A 270 -5.64 -22.79 -10.52
N ASP A 271 -4.33 -22.59 -10.70
CA ASP A 271 -3.39 -23.58 -11.22
C ASP A 271 -2.86 -24.54 -10.13
N GLY A 272 -3.30 -24.40 -8.87
CA GLY A 272 -2.86 -25.24 -7.74
C GLY A 272 -1.42 -25.01 -7.29
N SER A 273 -0.75 -23.98 -7.80
CA SER A 273 0.63 -23.65 -7.42
C SER A 273 0.70 -22.82 -6.13
N SER A 274 1.75 -23.01 -5.32
CA SER A 274 1.97 -22.16 -4.14
C SER A 274 2.56 -20.80 -4.54
N PHE A 275 2.11 -19.70 -3.91
CA PHE A 275 2.75 -18.38 -4.05
C PHE A 275 4.21 -18.35 -3.55
N LEU A 276 4.62 -19.38 -2.82
CA LEU A 276 6.01 -19.67 -2.48
C LEU A 276 6.73 -20.22 -3.71
N ARG A 277 7.58 -19.38 -4.31
CA ARG A 277 8.65 -19.84 -5.18
C ARG A 277 9.84 -20.16 -4.25
N PRO A 278 10.30 -21.42 -4.14
CA PRO A 278 11.49 -21.72 -3.34
C PRO A 278 12.66 -20.92 -3.91
N TYR A 279 13.24 -20.05 -3.07
CA TYR A 279 14.33 -19.15 -3.46
C TYR A 279 15.70 -19.84 -3.37
N TYR A 280 15.76 -21.04 -2.79
CA TYR A 280 16.95 -21.87 -2.73
C TYR A 280 16.67 -23.22 -3.38
N ASP A 281 17.18 -23.41 -4.58
CA ASP A 281 17.93 -24.62 -4.89
C ASP A 281 19.27 -24.17 -5.47
N PRO A 282 20.31 -24.17 -4.64
CA PRO A 282 21.46 -24.99 -4.98
C PRO A 282 21.57 -26.15 -3.99
N ILE A 283 22.01 -27.31 -4.50
CA ILE A 283 22.30 -28.51 -3.72
C ILE A 283 23.06 -28.12 -2.45
N VAL A 284 22.47 -28.38 -1.28
CA VAL A 284 23.13 -28.22 0.01
C VAL A 284 24.29 -29.23 0.06
N LYS A 285 25.51 -28.78 -0.24
CA LYS A 285 26.71 -29.53 0.14
C LYS A 285 26.87 -29.40 1.65
N LEU A 286 26.54 -30.47 2.35
CA LEU A 286 26.93 -30.65 3.75
C LEU A 286 28.46 -30.54 3.84
N LEU A 287 28.96 -29.41 4.33
CA LEU A 287 30.36 -29.29 4.69
C LEU A 287 30.57 -30.05 5.99
N CYS A 288 31.14 -31.25 5.88
CA CYS A 288 31.60 -31.99 7.04
C CYS A 288 32.80 -31.24 7.64
N ARG A 289 32.77 -31.02 8.96
CA ARG A 289 33.87 -30.38 9.70
C ARG A 289 35.12 -31.25 9.57
N THR A 290 36.07 -30.82 8.75
CA THR A 290 37.42 -31.39 8.71
C THR A 290 38.40 -30.37 9.30
N ASN A 291 39.46 -30.85 9.94
CA ASN A 291 40.47 -30.02 10.63
C ASN A 291 41.29 -29.09 9.70
N PHE A 292 40.89 -28.93 8.43
CA PHE A 292 41.65 -28.25 7.38
C PHE A 292 40.96 -27.02 6.76
N THR A 293 39.75 -26.65 7.18
CA THR A 293 39.15 -25.39 6.71
C THR A 293 39.67 -24.22 7.56
N VAL A 294 40.87 -23.77 7.23
CA VAL A 294 41.45 -22.51 7.68
C VAL A 294 40.77 -21.38 6.90
N TYR A 295 40.17 -20.42 7.61
CA TYR A 295 39.68 -19.17 7.02
C TYR A 295 40.87 -18.32 6.57
N ALA A 296 40.86 -17.89 5.31
CA ALA A 296 41.75 -16.85 4.82
C ALA A 296 41.01 -15.50 4.84
N GLY A 297 41.57 -14.54 5.58
CA GLY A 297 41.41 -13.08 5.39
C GLY A 297 40.04 -12.49 5.68
#